data_AF-A0A257JVU7-F1
#
_entry.id   AF-A0A257JVU7-F1
#
_cell.length_a   1.000
_cell.length_b   1.000
_cell.length_c   1.000
_cell.angle_alpha   90.00
_cell.angle_beta   90.00
_cell.angle_gamma   90.00
#
_symmetry.space_group_name_H-M   'P 1'
#
loop_
_entity.id
_entity.type
_entity.pdbx_description
1 polymer ?
#
loop_
_entity_poly.entity_id
_entity_poly.type
_entity_poly.pdbx_seq_one_letter_code
_entity_poly.pdbx_strand_id
1 'polypeptide(L)'
;MSPNASAVGCRISTRSSCSNSPSAKANPMALEILIPPEGEPVSLADVRAYLRIGTQGDDALLTLFISAAREAFEARTGRALLTRRVRQNFLGSFSPGFLIPACGPVTALHSVKSILASGALVDVSSNILSLIDGKFMLNQPMGDLNVEYQAGYAASTLVPYAHRLAILEAVADAIARRDGDGAPPGAREKIFWDQAFQRIKL
;
A
#
# COMPACT_ATOMS: atom_id res chain seq x y z
N MET A 1 29.19 62.68 -40.15
CA MET A 1 27.71 62.54 -40.06
C MET A 1 27.40 61.08 -39.80
N SER A 2 26.93 60.74 -38.61
CA SER A 2 26.30 59.43 -38.34
C SER A 2 25.04 59.28 -39.19
N PRO A 3 24.58 58.03 -39.43
CA PRO A 3 23.55 57.52 -38.52
C PRO A 3 23.60 56.00 -38.21
N ASN A 4 23.24 55.71 -36.95
CA ASN A 4 22.33 54.67 -36.44
C ASN A 4 22.47 53.16 -36.75
N ALA A 5 22.75 52.45 -35.63
CA ALA A 5 21.85 51.53 -34.94
C ALA A 5 22.07 50.01 -35.08
N SER A 6 21.86 49.37 -33.92
CA SER A 6 21.59 47.94 -33.67
C SER A 6 22.75 46.96 -33.67
N ALA A 7 23.21 46.62 -32.46
CA ALA A 7 23.34 45.23 -32.02
C ALA A 7 23.55 45.18 -30.50
N VAL A 8 22.44 45.08 -29.75
CA VAL A 8 22.47 44.63 -28.35
C VAL A 8 22.75 43.13 -28.37
N GLY A 9 24.03 42.76 -28.24
CA GLY A 9 24.46 41.38 -28.09
C GLY A 9 24.15 40.87 -26.69
N CYS A 10 22.92 40.38 -26.48
CA CYS A 10 22.56 39.62 -25.30
C CYS A 10 23.32 38.29 -25.33
N ARG A 11 24.44 38.21 -24.61
CA ARG A 11 25.18 36.96 -24.38
C ARG A 11 24.31 36.04 -23.53
N ILE A 12 23.50 35.21 -24.20
CA ILE A 12 22.86 34.06 -23.59
C ILE A 12 23.98 33.07 -23.25
N SER A 13 24.54 33.24 -22.05
CA SER A 13 25.31 32.20 -21.36
C SER A 13 24.37 30.99 -21.23
N THR A 14 24.52 30.01 -22.12
CA THR A 14 23.89 28.70 -22.02
C THR A 14 24.38 28.05 -20.72
N ARG A 15 23.59 28.23 -19.67
CA ARG A 15 23.79 27.58 -18.38
C ARG A 15 23.78 26.08 -18.60
N SER A 16 24.86 25.45 -18.14
CA SER A 16 24.89 24.16 -17.47
C SER A 16 24.02 23.07 -18.11
N SER A 17 24.65 22.22 -18.91
CA SER A 17 24.14 20.89 -19.21
C SER A 17 24.04 20.11 -17.90
N CYS A 18 22.86 20.14 -17.28
CA CYS A 18 22.45 19.14 -16.33
C CYS A 18 22.42 17.80 -17.08
N SER A 19 23.49 17.02 -16.95
CA SER A 19 23.42 15.60 -17.24
C SER A 19 22.37 15.01 -16.31
N ASN A 20 21.18 14.77 -16.84
CA ASN A 20 20.19 13.90 -16.21
C ASN A 20 20.74 12.47 -16.26
N SER A 21 21.72 12.19 -15.38
CA SER A 21 21.94 10.85 -14.89
C SER A 21 20.64 10.43 -14.19
N PRO A 22 20.01 9.32 -14.57
CA PRO A 22 18.89 8.83 -13.80
C PRO A 22 19.43 8.52 -12.41
N SER A 23 19.14 9.41 -11.46
CA SER A 23 19.26 9.12 -10.05
C SER A 23 18.38 7.91 -9.82
N ALA A 24 19.00 6.73 -9.81
CA ALA A 24 18.39 5.51 -9.35
C ALA A 24 18.05 5.74 -7.87
N LYS A 25 16.91 6.40 -7.63
CA LYS A 25 16.16 6.24 -6.40
C LYS A 25 15.78 4.77 -6.37
N ALA A 26 16.67 3.95 -5.80
CA ALA A 26 16.32 2.60 -5.39
C ALA A 26 15.13 2.76 -4.46
N ASN A 27 13.97 2.39 -4.98
CA ASN A 27 12.70 2.51 -4.29
C ASN A 27 12.78 1.64 -3.03
N PRO A 28 12.73 2.19 -1.81
CA PRO A 28 12.81 1.38 -0.61
C PRO A 28 11.51 0.57 -0.53
N MET A 29 11.63 -0.76 -0.51
CA MET A 29 10.55 -1.75 -0.34
C MET A 29 9.65 -2.00 -1.56
N ALA A 30 10.15 -2.78 -2.53
CA ALA A 30 9.33 -3.40 -3.55
C ALA A 30 8.48 -4.54 -2.93
N LEU A 31 7.16 -4.42 -3.01
CA LEU A 31 6.19 -5.46 -2.63
C LEU A 31 5.59 -6.05 -3.91
N GLU A 32 5.64 -7.38 -4.04
CA GLU A 32 5.05 -8.15 -5.13
C GLU A 32 3.93 -9.03 -4.57
N ILE A 33 2.76 -9.04 -5.21
CA ILE A 33 1.64 -9.91 -4.84
C ILE A 33 1.79 -11.22 -5.64
N LEU A 34 2.01 -12.33 -4.95
CA LEU A 34 2.16 -13.65 -5.56
C LEU A 34 0.81 -14.35 -5.74
N ILE A 35 -0.05 -14.26 -4.73
CA ILE A 35 -1.40 -14.83 -4.75
C ILE A 35 -2.35 -13.73 -4.29
N PRO A 36 -3.28 -13.26 -5.15
CA PRO A 36 -4.26 -12.24 -4.77
C PRO A 36 -5.27 -12.78 -3.75
N PRO A 37 -5.96 -11.90 -3.01
CA PRO A 37 -7.01 -12.32 -2.09
C PRO A 37 -8.23 -12.90 -2.83
N GLU A 38 -8.76 -14.01 -2.32
CA GLU A 38 -9.99 -14.62 -2.82
C GLU A 38 -11.20 -14.07 -2.05
N GLY A 39 -11.80 -13.00 -2.57
CA GLY A 39 -13.05 -12.43 -2.08
C GLY A 39 -12.97 -10.98 -1.62
N GLU A 40 -13.98 -10.56 -0.85
CA GLU A 40 -14.11 -9.20 -0.32
C GLU A 40 -14.45 -9.19 1.18
N PRO A 41 -14.03 -8.16 1.94
CA PRO A 41 -14.24 -8.10 3.39
C PRO A 41 -15.70 -7.85 3.79
N VAL A 42 -16.53 -7.35 2.87
CA VAL A 42 -17.97 -7.12 3.03
C VAL A 42 -18.70 -7.69 1.81
N SER A 43 -19.90 -8.22 2.02
CA SER A 43 -20.72 -8.78 0.95
C SER A 43 -21.58 -7.70 0.28
N LEU A 44 -22.10 -7.98 -0.92
CA LEU A 44 -23.09 -7.12 -1.57
C LEU A 44 -24.36 -6.94 -0.70
N ALA A 45 -24.77 -7.98 0.02
CA ALA A 45 -25.91 -7.90 0.93
C ALA A 45 -25.65 -6.90 2.07
N ASP A 46 -24.45 -6.89 2.63
CA ASP A 46 -24.06 -5.93 3.67
C ASP A 46 -24.08 -4.49 3.15
N VAL A 47 -23.55 -4.27 1.94
CA VAL A 47 -23.56 -2.95 1.29
C VAL A 47 -24.98 -2.47 1.01
N ARG A 48 -25.84 -3.33 0.47
CA ARG A 48 -27.25 -2.96 0.22
C ARG A 48 -28.00 -2.65 1.51
N ALA A 49 -27.78 -3.45 2.56
CA ALA A 49 -28.39 -3.20 3.87
C ALA A 49 -27.93 -1.85 4.44
N TYR A 50 -26.63 -1.53 4.30
CA TYR A 50 -26.06 -0.26 4.75
C TYR A 50 -26.62 0.95 3.98
N LEU A 51 -26.69 0.86 2.65
CA LEU A 51 -27.17 1.92 1.77
C LEU A 51 -28.70 1.99 1.65
N ARG A 52 -29.42 1.01 2.23
CA ARG A 52 -30.87 0.85 2.14
C ARG A 52 -31.38 0.69 0.69
N ILE A 53 -30.62 -0.03 -0.14
CA ILE A 53 -30.97 -0.32 -1.53
C ILE A 53 -31.79 -1.62 -1.59
N GLY A 54 -33.01 -1.56 -2.15
CA GLY A 54 -33.91 -2.72 -2.26
C GLY A 54 -33.82 -3.51 -3.58
N THR A 55 -33.23 -2.95 -4.63
CA THR A 55 -33.16 -3.55 -5.97
C THR A 55 -31.78 -4.17 -6.26
N GLN A 56 -31.72 -5.09 -7.23
CA GLN A 56 -30.47 -5.77 -7.64
C GLN A 56 -29.81 -5.17 -8.90
N GLY A 57 -30.28 -4.01 -9.38
CA GLY A 57 -29.86 -3.45 -10.68
C GLY A 57 -28.40 -3.01 -10.74
N ASP A 58 -27.80 -2.67 -9.60
CA ASP A 58 -26.49 -2.01 -9.53
C ASP A 58 -25.36 -2.92 -8.99
N ASP A 59 -25.55 -4.23 -8.98
CA ASP A 59 -24.61 -5.16 -8.34
C ASP A 59 -23.20 -5.13 -8.92
N ALA A 60 -23.09 -4.98 -10.23
CA ALA A 60 -21.79 -4.86 -10.89
C ALA A 60 -21.04 -3.60 -10.43
N LEU A 61 -21.78 -2.50 -10.26
CA LEU A 61 -21.22 -1.23 -9.80
C LEU A 61 -20.85 -1.28 -8.31
N LEU A 62 -21.70 -1.87 -7.47
CA LEU A 62 -21.39 -2.07 -6.05
C LEU A 62 -20.17 -2.97 -5.87
N THR A 63 -20.04 -4.04 -6.67
CA THR A 63 -18.86 -4.91 -6.65
C THR A 63 -17.60 -4.13 -6.96
N LEU A 64 -17.63 -3.28 -8.00
CA LEU A 64 -16.50 -2.41 -8.35
C LEU A 64 -16.12 -1.48 -7.19
N PHE A 65 -17.11 -0.84 -6.54
CA PHE A 65 -16.84 0.04 -5.42
C PHE A 65 -16.31 -0.67 -4.19
N ILE A 66 -16.76 -1.91 -3.92
CA ILE A 66 -16.22 -2.72 -2.81
C ILE A 66 -14.73 -3.00 -3.04
N SER A 67 -14.35 -3.48 -4.22
CA SER A 67 -12.94 -3.78 -4.54
C SER A 67 -12.09 -2.51 -4.49
N ALA A 68 -12.57 -1.39 -5.05
CA ALA A 68 -11.87 -0.11 -5.00
C ALA A 68 -11.71 0.43 -3.56
N ALA A 69 -12.75 0.29 -2.73
CA ALA A 69 -12.70 0.69 -1.32
C ALA A 69 -11.72 -0.16 -0.53
N ARG A 70 -11.68 -1.48 -0.77
CA ARG A 70 -10.68 -2.38 -0.19
C ARG A 70 -9.28 -1.92 -0.57
N GLU A 71 -8.99 -1.76 -1.86
CA GLU A 71 -7.66 -1.37 -2.33
C GLU A 71 -7.20 -0.04 -1.74
N ALA A 72 -8.09 0.96 -1.70
CA ALA A 72 -7.80 2.25 -1.07
C ALA A 72 -7.52 2.12 0.43
N PHE A 73 -8.27 1.28 1.14
CA PHE A 73 -8.06 1.01 2.56
C PHE A 73 -6.70 0.34 2.81
N GLU A 74 -6.38 -0.71 2.05
CA GLU A 74 -5.13 -1.47 2.22
C GLU A 74 -3.91 -0.61 1.90
N ALA A 75 -3.96 0.16 0.80
CA ALA A 75 -2.88 1.07 0.41
C ALA A 75 -2.59 2.14 1.47
N ARG A 76 -3.64 2.62 2.16
CA ARG A 76 -3.51 3.67 3.17
C ARG A 76 -3.10 3.14 4.54
N THR A 77 -3.56 1.95 4.92
CA THR A 77 -3.30 1.39 6.26
C THR A 77 -2.11 0.44 6.32
N GLY A 78 -1.63 -0.04 5.17
CA GLY A 78 -0.66 -1.13 5.11
C GLY A 78 -1.23 -2.44 5.69
N ARG A 79 -2.57 -2.55 5.80
CA ARG A 79 -3.23 -3.76 6.30
C ARG A 79 -3.85 -4.53 5.16
N ALA A 80 -3.54 -5.82 5.04
CA ALA A 80 -4.27 -6.76 4.22
C ALA A 80 -5.56 -7.16 4.95
N LEU A 81 -6.72 -6.93 4.33
CA LEU A 81 -8.01 -7.31 4.91
C LEU A 81 -8.33 -8.78 4.68
N LEU A 82 -7.83 -9.33 3.58
CA LEU A 82 -7.98 -10.74 3.24
C LEU A 82 -6.63 -11.40 3.03
N THR A 83 -6.64 -12.71 3.22
CA THR A 83 -5.44 -13.52 3.08
C THR A 83 -4.89 -13.45 1.66
N ARG A 84 -3.64 -13.01 1.53
CA ARG A 84 -2.87 -13.00 0.28
C ARG A 84 -1.43 -13.41 0.53
N ARG A 85 -0.76 -13.91 -0.50
CA ARG A 85 0.68 -14.21 -0.44
C ARG A 85 1.44 -13.10 -1.14
N VAL A 86 2.43 -12.56 -0.45
CA VAL A 86 3.28 -11.49 -0.96
C VAL A 86 4.75 -11.83 -0.82
N ARG A 87 5.55 -11.18 -1.65
CA ARG A 87 7.00 -11.14 -1.56
C ARG A 87 7.42 -9.70 -1.33
N GLN A 88 8.27 -9.48 -0.34
CA GLN A 88 8.79 -8.15 -0.02
C GLN A 88 10.31 -8.16 -0.01
N ASN A 89 10.89 -7.15 -0.68
CA ASN A 89 12.31 -6.89 -0.63
C ASN A 89 12.61 -5.86 0.47
N PHE A 90 13.45 -6.23 1.41
CA PHE A 90 14.04 -5.35 2.41
C PHE A 90 15.45 -5.02 1.94
N LEU A 91 15.66 -3.78 1.50
CA LEU A 91 16.94 -3.30 1.00
C LEU A 91 17.64 -2.47 2.09
N GLY A 92 18.90 -2.76 2.38
CA GLY A 92 19.71 -2.12 3.39
C GLY A 92 20.36 -3.12 4.36
N SER A 93 21.15 -2.58 5.29
CA SER A 93 21.70 -3.35 6.40
C SER A 93 20.81 -3.19 7.63
N PHE A 94 20.36 -4.30 8.20
CA PHE A 94 19.48 -4.35 9.34
C PHE A 94 20.20 -4.96 10.55
N SER A 95 20.14 -4.29 11.68
CA SER A 95 20.52 -4.83 12.99
C SER A 95 19.41 -5.75 13.53
N PRO A 96 19.72 -6.70 14.43
CA PRO A 96 18.69 -7.48 15.11
C PRO A 96 17.61 -6.58 15.74
N GLY A 97 16.34 -6.95 15.58
CA GLY A 97 15.21 -6.16 16.03
C GLY A 97 13.95 -6.34 15.18
N PHE A 98 12.95 -5.49 15.42
CA PHE A 98 11.70 -5.55 14.68
C PHE A 98 11.84 -5.01 13.26
N LEU A 99 11.38 -5.79 12.30
CA LEU A 99 11.27 -5.43 10.92
C LEU A 99 9.79 -5.24 10.57
N ILE A 100 9.44 -4.07 10.04
CA ILE A 100 8.04 -3.71 9.75
C ILE A 100 7.70 -4.19 8.34
N PRO A 101 6.79 -5.16 8.18
CA PRO A 101 6.31 -5.55 6.85
C PRO A 101 5.47 -4.43 6.23
N ALA A 102 5.51 -4.33 4.91
CA ALA A 102 4.69 -3.36 4.17
C ALA A 102 3.20 -3.74 4.20
N CYS A 103 2.88 -5.03 4.37
CA CYS A 103 1.52 -5.47 4.61
C CYS A 103 1.41 -6.40 5.84
N GLY A 104 0.42 -6.13 6.69
CA GLY A 104 0.10 -6.98 7.84
C GLY A 104 -1.41 -7.10 8.05
N PRO A 105 -1.90 -7.84 9.05
CA PRO A 105 -1.15 -8.71 9.93
C PRO A 105 -0.54 -9.89 9.16
N VAL A 106 0.69 -10.28 9.51
CA VAL A 106 1.34 -11.47 8.92
C VAL A 106 0.86 -12.71 9.66
N THR A 107 0.35 -13.69 8.92
CA THR A 107 -0.19 -14.95 9.47
C THR A 107 0.75 -16.12 9.32
N ALA A 108 1.55 -16.16 8.25
CA ALA A 108 2.52 -17.22 8.02
C ALA A 108 3.77 -16.70 7.30
N LEU A 109 4.93 -17.26 7.64
CA LEU A 109 6.19 -17.03 6.95
C LEU A 109 6.46 -18.21 6.02
N HIS A 110 6.75 -17.96 4.74
CA HIS A 110 6.98 -19.03 3.75
C HIS A 110 8.47 -19.24 3.45
N SER A 111 9.19 -18.19 3.06
CA SER A 111 10.62 -18.31 2.74
C SER A 111 11.37 -17.02 3.01
N VAL A 112 12.62 -17.15 3.44
CA VAL A 112 13.55 -16.04 3.67
C VAL A 112 14.80 -16.29 2.85
N LYS A 113 15.11 -15.37 1.96
CA LYS A 113 16.30 -15.41 1.10
C LYS A 113 17.09 -14.13 1.27
N SER A 114 18.41 -14.22 1.18
CA SER A 114 19.27 -13.03 1.12
C SER A 114 19.54 -12.67 -0.34
N ILE A 115 19.62 -11.37 -0.63
CA ILE A 115 19.94 -10.85 -1.95
C ILE A 115 21.44 -10.53 -1.96
N LEU A 116 22.21 -11.23 -2.81
CA LEU A 116 23.63 -10.96 -2.99
C LEU A 116 23.85 -9.70 -3.85
N ALA A 117 25.07 -9.14 -3.81
CA ALA A 117 25.45 -8.01 -4.66
C ALA A 117 25.32 -8.30 -6.18
N SER A 118 25.32 -9.57 -6.57
CA SER A 118 25.05 -10.01 -7.95
C SER A 118 23.55 -10.03 -8.32
N GLY A 119 22.65 -9.81 -7.36
CA GLY A 119 21.20 -9.98 -7.50
C GLY A 119 20.71 -11.42 -7.32
N ALA A 120 21.61 -12.38 -7.07
CA ALA A 120 21.24 -13.77 -6.82
C ALA A 120 20.57 -13.93 -5.44
N LEU A 121 19.53 -14.78 -5.38
CA LEU A 121 18.83 -15.12 -4.16
C LEU A 121 19.41 -16.40 -3.55
N VAL A 122 19.81 -16.32 -2.27
CA VAL A 122 20.34 -17.47 -1.52
C VAL A 122 19.41 -17.76 -0.35
N ASP A 123 18.98 -19.01 -0.20
CA ASP A 123 18.20 -19.45 0.96
C ASP A 123 19.01 -19.28 2.24
N VAL A 124 18.39 -18.67 3.24
CA VAL A 124 19.02 -18.47 4.55
C VAL A 124 18.34 -19.32 5.61
N SER A 125 19.04 -19.62 6.68
CA SER A 125 18.53 -20.44 7.77
C SER A 125 17.29 -19.82 8.42
N SER A 126 16.32 -20.67 8.77
CA SER A 126 15.02 -20.25 9.33
C SER A 126 15.10 -19.56 10.69
N ASN A 127 16.23 -19.64 11.37
CA ASN A 127 16.46 -18.98 12.67
C ASN A 127 16.76 -17.47 12.56
N ILE A 128 16.96 -16.93 11.36
CA ILE A 128 17.28 -15.51 11.17
C ILE A 128 16.06 -14.61 11.39
N LEU A 129 14.90 -15.03 10.91
CA LEU A 129 13.67 -14.25 10.99
C LEU A 129 12.61 -15.06 11.70
N SER A 130 12.08 -14.51 12.79
CA SER A 130 10.97 -15.10 13.54
C SER A 130 9.73 -14.22 13.44
N LEU A 131 8.55 -14.83 13.58
CA LEU A 131 7.27 -14.13 13.58
C LEU A 131 6.76 -14.04 15.02
N ILE A 132 6.59 -12.81 15.52
CA ILE A 132 6.07 -12.53 16.86
C ILE A 132 4.91 -11.54 16.71
N ASP A 133 3.71 -11.95 17.11
CA ASP A 133 2.48 -11.13 17.05
C ASP A 133 2.23 -10.45 15.70
N GLY A 134 2.47 -11.18 14.60
CA GLY A 134 2.28 -10.68 13.23
C GLY A 134 3.34 -9.67 12.77
N LYS A 135 4.44 -9.51 13.52
CA LYS A 135 5.62 -8.70 13.19
C LYS A 135 6.83 -9.59 12.98
N PHE A 136 7.74 -9.16 12.12
CA PHE A 136 9.00 -9.85 11.94
C PHE A 136 10.02 -9.40 13.00
N MET A 137 10.67 -10.38 13.62
CA MET A 137 11.79 -10.19 14.52
C MET A 137 13.03 -10.79 13.87
N LEU A 138 13.98 -9.92 13.53
CA LEU A 138 15.27 -10.29 13.01
C LEU A 138 16.20 -10.64 14.18
N ASN A 139 16.68 -11.89 14.23
CA ASN A 139 17.49 -12.40 15.33
C ASN A 139 18.99 -12.18 15.13
N GLN A 140 19.42 -11.91 13.88
CA GLN A 140 20.82 -11.77 13.50
C GLN A 140 20.97 -10.61 12.49
N PRO A 141 22.11 -9.88 12.49
CA PRO A 141 22.32 -8.81 11.52
C PRO A 141 22.29 -9.37 10.11
N MET A 142 21.60 -8.68 9.21
CA MET A 142 21.44 -9.13 7.82
C MET A 142 21.47 -7.94 6.86
N GLY A 143 21.97 -8.18 5.65
CA GLY A 143 21.87 -7.24 4.54
C GLY A 143 20.52 -7.34 3.84
N ASP A 144 20.55 -7.18 2.53
CA ASP A 144 19.36 -7.25 1.68
C ASP A 144 18.66 -8.61 1.83
N LEU A 145 17.35 -8.55 2.00
CA LEU A 145 16.48 -9.69 2.28
C LEU A 145 15.28 -9.72 1.31
N ASN A 146 14.91 -10.92 0.91
CA ASN A 146 13.71 -11.24 0.17
C ASN A 146 12.87 -12.18 1.02
N VAL A 147 11.67 -11.72 1.41
CA VAL A 147 10.80 -12.47 2.32
C VAL A 147 9.47 -12.74 1.64
N GLU A 148 9.10 -14.01 1.57
CA GLU A 148 7.76 -14.43 1.16
C GLU A 148 6.93 -14.77 2.39
N TYR A 149 5.75 -14.18 2.49
CA TYR A 149 4.87 -14.36 3.62
C TYR A 149 3.40 -14.24 3.23
N GLN A 150 2.55 -14.76 4.10
CA GLN A 150 1.11 -14.65 4.02
C GLN A 150 0.64 -13.55 4.95
N ALA A 151 -0.20 -12.64 4.45
CA ALA A 151 -0.75 -11.54 5.21
C ALA A 151 -2.26 -11.44 5.02
N GLY A 152 -2.95 -11.00 6.07
CA GLY A 152 -4.39 -10.75 6.08
C GLY A 152 -5.17 -11.67 7.01
N TYR A 153 -6.47 -11.42 7.12
CA TYR A 153 -7.35 -12.24 7.95
C TYR A 153 -7.78 -13.51 7.20
N ALA A 154 -7.86 -14.62 7.91
CA ALA A 154 -8.23 -15.91 7.33
C ALA A 154 -9.68 -15.96 6.82
N ALA A 155 -10.56 -15.11 7.36
CA ALA A 155 -11.95 -14.99 6.95
C ALA A 155 -12.45 -13.55 7.10
N SER A 156 -13.44 -13.16 6.29
CA SER A 156 -14.10 -11.85 6.37
C SER A 156 -14.77 -11.60 7.73
N THR A 157 -15.18 -12.67 8.43
CA THR A 157 -15.75 -12.60 9.78
C THR A 157 -14.73 -12.16 10.84
N LEU A 158 -13.45 -12.52 10.66
CA LEU A 158 -12.34 -12.14 11.54
C LEU A 158 -11.82 -10.74 11.28
N VAL A 159 -12.22 -10.11 10.17
CA VAL A 159 -11.93 -8.69 9.92
C VAL A 159 -12.65 -7.86 11.00
N PRO A 160 -11.93 -7.02 11.77
CA PRO A 160 -12.51 -6.15 12.78
C PRO A 160 -13.69 -5.35 12.23
N TYR A 161 -14.77 -5.24 13.02
CA TYR A 161 -15.98 -4.50 12.63
C TYR A 161 -15.68 -3.06 12.18
N ALA A 162 -14.72 -2.40 12.81
CA ALA A 162 -14.28 -1.05 12.43
C ALA A 162 -13.76 -1.00 10.99
N HIS A 163 -13.01 -2.01 10.54
CA HIS A 163 -12.50 -2.08 9.18
C HIS A 163 -13.60 -2.40 8.18
N ARG A 164 -14.57 -3.24 8.55
CA ARG A 164 -15.76 -3.49 7.69
C ARG A 164 -16.60 -2.23 7.52
N LEU A 165 -16.89 -1.53 8.62
CA LEU A 165 -17.63 -0.25 8.58
C LEU A 165 -16.88 0.78 7.73
N ALA A 166 -15.57 0.86 7.87
CA ALA A 166 -14.72 1.72 7.08
C ALA A 166 -14.86 1.49 5.57
N ILE A 167 -14.94 0.24 5.14
CA ILE A 167 -15.20 -0.10 3.74
C ILE A 167 -16.60 0.32 3.32
N LEU A 168 -17.63 0.08 4.14
CA LEU A 168 -19.01 0.49 3.85
C LEU A 168 -19.14 2.02 3.67
N GLU A 169 -18.48 2.79 4.53
CA GLU A 169 -18.44 4.25 4.44
C GLU A 169 -17.71 4.71 3.17
N ALA A 170 -16.58 4.09 2.84
CA ALA A 170 -15.83 4.41 1.62
C ALA A 170 -16.64 4.11 0.35
N VAL A 171 -17.45 3.04 0.34
CA VAL A 171 -18.38 2.73 -0.76
C VAL A 171 -19.48 3.78 -0.85
N ALA A 172 -20.11 4.15 0.26
CA ALA A 172 -21.14 5.19 0.29
C ALA A 172 -20.60 6.53 -0.22
N ASP A 173 -19.39 6.91 0.19
CA ASP A 173 -18.72 8.11 -0.28
C ASP A 173 -18.39 8.06 -1.78
N ALA A 174 -18.01 6.88 -2.30
CA ALA A 174 -17.76 6.71 -3.73
C ALA A 174 -19.02 6.90 -4.58
N ILE A 175 -20.16 6.40 -4.10
CA ILE A 175 -21.46 6.61 -4.74
C ILE A 175 -21.85 8.08 -4.67
N ALA A 176 -21.76 8.72 -3.49
CA ALA A 176 -22.06 10.14 -3.35
C ALA A 176 -21.22 11.01 -4.31
N ARG A 177 -19.92 10.70 -4.47
CA ARG A 177 -19.05 11.39 -5.44
C ARG A 177 -19.48 11.18 -6.89
N ARG A 178 -19.88 9.97 -7.25
CA ARG A 178 -20.40 9.66 -8.59
C ARG A 178 -21.67 10.48 -8.88
N ASP A 179 -22.55 10.59 -7.88
CA ASP A 179 -23.85 11.26 -8.02
C ASP A 179 -23.74 12.79 -7.93
N GLY A 180 -22.56 13.33 -7.62
CA GLY A 180 -22.27 14.77 -7.55
C GLY A 180 -22.48 15.41 -6.19
N ASP A 181 -22.97 14.64 -5.21
CA ASP A 181 -23.25 15.07 -3.83
C ASP A 181 -22.05 14.87 -2.87
N GLY A 182 -21.00 14.20 -3.34
CA GLY A 182 -19.83 13.82 -2.55
C GLY A 182 -18.72 14.86 -2.55
N ALA A 183 -18.03 15.00 -1.42
CA ALA A 183 -16.82 15.80 -1.33
C ALA A 183 -15.70 15.21 -2.23
N PRO A 184 -14.85 16.05 -2.84
CA PRO A 184 -13.75 15.57 -3.66
C PRO A 184 -12.77 14.70 -2.85
N PRO A 185 -12.05 13.77 -3.51
CA PRO A 185 -11.05 12.92 -2.86
C PRO A 185 -10.08 13.78 -2.03
N GLY A 186 -9.81 13.39 -0.77
CA GLY A 186 -8.89 14.11 0.12
C GLY A 186 -9.49 15.13 1.11
N ALA A 187 -10.70 15.66 0.89
CA ALA A 187 -11.25 16.75 1.73
C ALA A 187 -11.81 16.28 3.09
N ARG A 188 -12.56 15.17 3.12
CA ARG A 188 -12.98 14.49 4.37
C ARG A 188 -11.96 13.45 4.86
N GLU A 189 -11.10 13.01 3.94
CA GLU A 189 -10.24 11.83 4.05
C GLU A 189 -9.04 12.02 4.99
N LYS A 190 -8.53 13.25 5.15
CA LYS A 190 -7.46 13.53 6.12
C LYS A 190 -7.94 13.61 7.57
N ILE A 191 -9.18 14.05 7.81
CA ILE A 191 -9.65 14.34 9.17
C ILE A 191 -10.28 13.10 9.82
N PHE A 192 -11.13 12.38 9.09
CA PHE A 192 -11.90 11.27 9.65
C PHE A 192 -11.04 10.03 9.93
N TRP A 193 -10.11 9.73 9.03
CA TRP A 193 -9.31 8.52 9.10
C TRP A 193 -8.11 8.61 10.05
N ASP A 194 -7.45 9.77 10.14
CA ASP A 194 -6.38 9.97 11.11
C ASP A 194 -6.90 9.88 12.54
N GLN A 195 -8.11 10.41 12.82
CA GLN A 195 -8.71 10.37 14.16
C GLN A 195 -9.21 8.98 14.57
N ALA A 196 -9.79 8.21 13.65
CA ALA A 196 -10.28 6.86 13.94
C ALA A 196 -9.13 5.86 14.18
N PHE A 197 -8.01 6.00 13.46
CA PHE A 197 -6.89 5.05 13.52
C PHE A 197 -5.72 5.45 14.44
N GLN A 198 -5.55 6.73 14.78
CA GLN A 198 -4.60 7.11 15.84
C GLN A 198 -4.96 6.50 17.21
N ARG A 199 -6.24 6.19 17.45
CA ARG A 199 -6.70 5.54 18.69
C ARG A 199 -6.38 4.04 18.78
N ILE A 200 -5.98 3.39 17.69
CA ILE A 200 -5.75 1.93 17.62
C ILE A 200 -4.24 1.61 17.59
N LYS A 201 -3.37 2.61 17.73
CA LYS A 201 -1.96 2.43 18.09
C LYS A 201 -1.86 2.17 19.61
N LEU A 202 -2.35 1.02 20.05
CA LEU A 202 -2.02 0.42 21.35
C LEU A 202 -1.17 -0.82 21.09
#